data_AF-A0A0F9XVA9-F1
#
_entry.id   AF-A0A0F9XVA9-F1
#
_cell.length_a   1.000
_cell.length_b   1.000
_cell.length_c   1.000
_cell.angle_alpha   90.00
_cell.angle_beta   90.00
_cell.angle_gamma   90.00
#
_symmetry.space_group_name_H-M   'P 1'
#
loop_
_entity.id
_entity.type
_entity.pdbx_description
1 polymer ?
#
loop_
_entity_poly.entity_id
_entity_poly.type
_entity_poly.pdbx_seq_one_letter_code
_entity_poly.pdbx_strand_id
1 'polypeptide(L)' 'MPRFKPYNHDQNAMVVINYQDQLQPGTFEHAVHYLIEHKLDLSVFHTLVSQRRDRSVWHCPKKCRCM' A
#
# COMPACT_ATOMS: atom_id res chain seq x y z
N MET A 1 -17.55 -8.82 18.49
CA MET A 1 -18.16 -8.17 17.30
C MET A 1 -17.38 -6.91 16.95
N PRO A 2 -17.05 -6.66 15.68
CA PRO A 2 -16.33 -5.46 15.27
C PRO A 2 -17.17 -4.20 15.52
N ARG A 3 -16.59 -3.16 16.12
CA ARG A 3 -17.26 -1.87 16.35
C ARG A 3 -16.88 -0.90 15.23
N PHE A 4 -17.63 -0.90 14.14
CA PHE A 4 -17.45 0.07 13.07
C PHE A 4 -17.98 1.44 13.52
N LYS A 5 -17.22 2.51 13.27
CA LYS A 5 -17.72 3.87 13.45
C LYS A 5 -18.66 4.22 12.28
N PRO A 6 -19.80 4.86 12.52
CA PRO A 6 -20.70 5.29 11.45
C PRO A 6 -20.00 6.27 10.52
N TYR A 7 -20.20 6.12 9.22
CA TYR A 7 -19.62 6.99 8.20
C TYR A 7 -20.28 8.37 8.28
N ASN A 8 -19.48 9.41 8.49
CA ASN A 8 -19.93 10.79 8.35
C ASN A 8 -19.55 11.27 6.95
N HIS A 9 -20.55 11.67 6.15
CA HIS A 9 -20.36 12.15 4.79
C HIS A 9 -19.93 13.63 4.72
N ASP A 10 -20.02 14.36 5.82
CA ASP A 10 -19.58 15.77 5.93
C ASP A 10 -18.05 15.89 6.15
N GLN A 11 -17.27 14.93 5.65
CA GLN A 11 -15.81 14.92 5.76
C GLN A 11 -15.19 15.93 4.80
N ASN A 12 -15.02 17.16 5.28
CA ASN A 12 -14.42 18.26 4.52
C ASN A 12 -12.89 18.35 4.67
N ALA A 13 -12.27 17.54 5.53
CA ALA A 13 -10.84 17.59 5.82
C ALA A 13 -10.19 16.21 5.72
N MET A 14 -9.11 16.12 4.95
CA MET A 14 -8.21 14.97 4.97
C MET A 14 -7.28 15.10 6.18
N VAL A 15 -7.25 14.09 7.04
CA VAL A 15 -6.20 14.00 8.07
C VAL A 15 -4.94 13.52 7.37
N VAL A 16 -3.94 14.40 7.26
CA VAL A 16 -2.61 14.00 6.83
C VAL A 16 -2.00 13.22 7.98
N ILE A 17 -1.80 11.92 7.78
CA ILE A 17 -1.19 11.04 8.77
C ILE A 17 0.20 10.68 8.29
N ASN A 18 1.21 11.01 9.09
CA ASN A 18 2.57 10.60 8.85
C ASN A 18 2.79 9.20 9.41
N TYR A 19 3.22 8.28 8.55
CA TYR A 19 3.46 6.90 8.93
C TYR A 19 4.59 6.76 9.96
N GLN A 20 5.64 7.58 9.88
CA GLN A 20 6.72 7.51 10.87
C GLN A 20 6.23 7.84 12.28
N ASP A 21 5.31 8.79 12.41
CA ASP A 21 4.76 9.19 13.71
C ASP A 21 3.83 8.12 14.31
N GLN A 22 3.40 7.13 13.51
CA GLN A 22 2.60 5.99 13.97
C GLN A 22 3.45 4.81 14.48
N LEU A 23 4.73 4.74 14.13
CA LEU A 23 5.62 3.64 14.51
C LEU A 23 6.17 3.81 15.93
N GLN A 24 5.28 3.84 16.92
CA GLN A 24 5.69 4.00 18.31
C GLN A 24 6.32 2.73 18.87
N PRO A 25 7.47 2.82 19.56
CA PRO A 25 8.14 1.67 20.13
C PRO A 25 7.23 0.97 21.15
N GLY A 26 7.17 -0.36 21.09
CA GLY A 26 6.30 -1.18 21.92
C GLY A 26 4.94 -1.51 21.30
N THR A 27 4.60 -0.95 20.12
CA THR A 27 3.44 -1.39 19.36
C THR A 27 3.77 -2.57 18.44
N PHE A 28 2.74 -3.27 17.99
CA PHE A 28 2.88 -4.39 17.07
C PHE A 28 3.42 -3.93 15.71
N GLU A 29 2.96 -2.77 15.24
CA GLU A 29 3.35 -2.16 13.98
C GLU A 29 4.85 -1.85 13.96
N HIS A 30 5.38 -1.31 15.06
CA HIS A 30 6.80 -1.05 15.21
C HIS A 30 7.63 -2.35 15.17
N ALA A 31 7.16 -3.41 15.83
CA ALA A 31 7.84 -4.70 15.81
C ALA A 31 7.89 -5.32 14.40
N VAL A 32 6.77 -5.28 13.66
CA VAL A 32 6.72 -5.77 12.28
C VAL A 32 7.62 -4.93 11.37
N HIS A 33 7.57 -3.61 11.48
CA HIS A 33 8.43 -2.70 10.72
C HIS A 33 9.91 -3.00 10.95
N TYR A 34 10.32 -3.16 12.20
CA TYR A 34 11.69 -3.51 12.57
C TYR A 34 12.15 -4.84 11.96
N LEU A 35 11.30 -5.86 12.01
CA LEU A 35 11.61 -7.17 11.43
C LEU A 35 11.78 -7.12 9.90
N ILE A 36 10.91 -6.38 9.22
CA ILE A 36 10.96 -6.24 7.76
C ILE A 36 12.23 -5.50 7.33
N GLU A 37 12.58 -4.41 8.02
CA GLU A 37 13.75 -3.60 7.65
C GLU A 37 15.09 -4.26 8.00
N HIS A 38 15.17 -4.92 9.17
CA HIS A 38 16.46 -5.33 9.74
C HIS A 38 16.72 -6.83 9.67
N LYS A 39 15.68 -7.65 9.46
CA LYS A 39 15.80 -9.13 9.54
C LYS A 39 15.45 -9.84 8.25
N LEU A 40 14.64 -9.24 7.37
CA LEU A 40 14.28 -9.82 6.09
C LEU A 40 15.16 -9.27 4.96
N ASP A 41 15.71 -10.17 4.14
CA ASP A 41 16.38 -9.78 2.91
C ASP A 41 15.34 -9.49 1.81
N LEU A 42 15.14 -8.21 1.53
CA LEU A 42 14.17 -7.74 0.53
C LEU A 42 14.79 -7.53 -0.86
N SER A 43 16.06 -7.88 -1.07
CA SER A 43 16.78 -7.70 -2.34
C SER A 43 16.05 -8.30 -3.55
N VAL A 44 15.39 -9.44 -3.37
CA VAL A 44 14.59 -10.12 -4.40
C VAL A 44 13.43 -9.25 -4.90
N PHE A 45 12.81 -8.46 -4.03
CA PHE A 45 11.69 -7.59 -4.40
C PHE A 45 12.14 -6.35 -5.17
N HIS A 46 13.35 -5.84 -4.92
CA HIS A 46 13.91 -4.71 -5.69
C HIS A 46 14.06 -5.05 -7.17
N THR A 47 14.52 -6.27 -7.48
CA THR A 47 14.63 -6.78 -8.85
C THR A 47 13.27 -6.83 -9.55
N LEU A 48 12.24 -7.32 -8.85
CA LEU A 48 10.88 -7.43 -9.40
C LEU A 48 10.20 -6.07 -9.59
N VAL A 49 10.39 -5.12 -8.68
CA VAL A 49 9.84 -3.77 -8.81
C VAL A 49 10.50 -3.01 -9.96
N SER A 50 11.81 -3.18 -10.15
CA SER A 50 12.51 -2.61 -11.30
C SER A 50 11.95 -3.15 -12.63
N GLN A 51 11.65 -4.46 -12.69
CA GLN A 51 11.09 -5.11 -13.89
C GLN A 51 9.62 -4.72 -14.18
N ARG A 52 8.87 -4.21 -13.19
CA ARG A 52 7.49 -3.75 -13.41
C ARG A 52 7.38 -2.36 -14.03
N ARG A 53 8.45 -1.54 -14.02
CA ARG A 53 8.45 -0.23 -14.71
C ARG A 53 8.38 -0.35 -16.24
N ASP A 54 8.72 -1.51 -16.81
CA ASP A 54 8.69 -1.75 -18.26
C ASP A 54 7.38 -2.39 -18.79
N ARG A 55 6.36 -2.59 -17.95
CA ARG A 55 5.03 -3.04 -18.43
C ARG A 55 4.03 -1.90 -18.59
N SER A 56 4.47 -0.79 -19.16
CA SER A 56 3.57 0.21 -19.75
C SER A 56 3.11 -0.24 -21.14
N VAL A 57 2.48 -1.41 -21.24
CA VAL A 57 1.55 -1.65 -22.34
C VAL A 57 0.34 -2.42 -21.82
N TRP A 58 -0.62 -1.67 -21.27
CA TRP A 58 -2.01 -2.09 -21.38
C TRP A 58 -2.35 -2.11 -22.86
N HIS A 59 -2.06 -3.21 -23.55
CA HIS A 59 -2.71 -3.50 -24.82
C HIS A 59 -4.19 -3.71 -24.50
N CYS A 60 -4.97 -2.63 -24.57
CA CYS A 60 -6.41 -2.73 -24.74
C CYS A 60 -6.63 -3.45 -26.07
N PRO A 61 -7.14 -4.69 -26.10
CA PRO A 61 -7.43 -5.35 -27.35
C PRO A 61 -8.61 -4.59 -27.96
N LYS A 62 -8.35 -3.72 -28.94
CA LYS A 62 -9.40 -3.12 -29.76
C LYS A 62 -10.03 -4.20 -30.63
N LYS A 63 -10.86 -5.06 -30.04
CA LYS A 63 -11.87 -5.86 -30.74
C LYS A 63 -13.15 -5.94 -29.90
N CYS A 64 -13.69 -4.79 -29.50
CA CYS A 64 -15.13 -4.65 -29.39
C CYS A 64 -15.65 -4.22 -30.76
N ARG A 65 -15.88 -5.19 -31.64
CA ARG A 65 -16.76 -4.98 -32.80
C ARG A 65 -18.18 -5.07 -32.23
N CYS A 66 -18.82 -3.93 -32.00
CA CYS A 66 -20.27 -3.91 -31.79
C CYS A 66 -20.91 -4.40 -33.09
N MET A 67 -21.69 -5.48 -33.01
CA MET A 67 -22.73 -5.77 -34.00
C MET A 67 -23.94 -4.89 -33.72
#